data_AF-Q4LBT9-F1
#
_entry.id   AF-Q4LBT9-F1
#
_cell.length_a   1.000
_cell.length_b   1.000
_cell.length_c   1.000
_cell.angle_alpha   90.00
_cell.angle_beta   90.00
_cell.angle_gamma   90.00
#
_symmetry.space_group_name_H-M   'P 1'
#
loop_
_entity.id
_entity.type
_entity.pdbx_description
1 polymer ?
#
loop_
_entity_poly.entity_id
_entity_poly.type
_entity_poly.pdbx_seq_one_letter_code
_entity_poly.pdbx_strand_id
1 'polypeptide(L)'
;MTEQKRPTLTIKRKPKIFVNPKHANNPAPPPPKPAKQPKAKAPKPVKESKPKQEPPKPLSREERMARNRAKKLRRGQEAIAGLVAHWPQLFSLEQPNPLKIGIAADIYKDIKARKLELTRAKAGASLMFYTQTPVYLETVCVGGSRFDLSGQPCGAITEKQKAYAQEQLEKWRVEADATASQGAEPTP
;
A
#
# COMPACT_ATOMS: atom_id res chain seq x y z
N MET A 1 -5.98 -57.41 23.09
CA MET A 1 -6.29 -56.11 22.45
C MET A 1 -5.00 -55.31 22.38
N THR A 2 -4.46 -55.14 21.18
CA THR A 2 -3.12 -54.62 20.91
C THR A 2 -3.11 -53.10 20.91
N GLU A 3 -2.23 -52.52 21.73
CA GLU A 3 -2.06 -51.08 21.91
C GLU A 3 -1.37 -50.47 20.68
N GLN A 4 -2.14 -49.75 19.86
CA GLN A 4 -1.63 -49.04 18.69
C GLN A 4 -0.93 -47.73 19.10
N LYS A 5 0.40 -47.82 19.12
CA LYS A 5 1.37 -46.72 19.30
C LYS A 5 1.15 -45.63 18.24
N ARG A 6 0.82 -44.41 18.66
CA ARG A 6 0.63 -43.25 17.76
C ARG A 6 1.98 -42.80 17.19
N PRO A 7 2.16 -42.70 15.86
CA PRO A 7 3.41 -42.23 15.27
C PRO A 7 3.52 -40.70 15.39
N THR A 8 4.56 -40.22 16.07
CA THR A 8 4.96 -38.81 16.10
C THR A 8 5.65 -38.44 14.77
N LEU A 9 4.97 -37.67 13.92
CA LEU A 9 5.52 -37.11 12.68
C LEU A 9 6.37 -35.87 12.99
N THR A 10 7.67 -36.08 13.21
CA THR A 10 8.64 -34.98 13.34
C THR A 10 8.99 -34.42 11.96
N ILE A 11 8.40 -33.29 11.57
CA ILE A 11 8.70 -32.61 10.30
C ILE A 11 10.00 -31.80 10.43
N LYS A 12 11.10 -32.38 9.95
CA LYS A 12 12.41 -31.70 9.80
C LYS A 12 12.40 -30.81 8.55
N ARG A 13 12.26 -29.49 8.72
CA ARG A 13 12.39 -28.51 7.63
C ARG A 13 13.85 -28.10 7.45
N LYS A 14 14.46 -28.47 6.31
CA LYS A 14 15.74 -27.92 5.85
C LYS A 14 15.50 -26.64 5.04
N PRO A 15 16.28 -25.55 5.20
CA PRO A 15 16.20 -24.39 4.33
C PRO A 15 16.82 -24.71 2.97
N LYS A 16 16.05 -24.47 1.90
CA LYS A 16 16.49 -24.65 0.50
C LYS A 16 17.07 -23.32 0.02
N ILE A 17 18.40 -23.20 0.08
CA ILE A 17 19.13 -22.11 -0.56
C ILE A 17 19.04 -22.35 -2.07
N PHE A 18 18.30 -21.48 -2.76
CA PHE A 18 18.21 -21.48 -4.21
C PHE A 18 19.41 -20.71 -4.77
N VAL A 19 20.49 -21.43 -5.08
CA VAL A 19 21.56 -20.96 -5.97
C VAL A 19 21.15 -21.29 -7.40
N ASN A 20 21.08 -20.27 -8.26
CA ASN A 20 20.90 -20.44 -9.70
C ASN A 20 22.27 -20.69 -10.35
N PRO A 21 22.49 -21.81 -11.05
CA PRO A 21 23.65 -22.01 -11.91
C PRO A 21 23.29 -21.88 -13.39
N LYS A 22 24.32 -21.59 -14.20
CA LYS A 22 24.42 -21.55 -15.68
C LYS A 22 24.36 -20.11 -16.23
N HIS A 23 25.36 -19.57 -16.93
CA HIS A 23 26.18 -20.15 -18.01
C HIS A 23 27.60 -19.53 -18.09
N ALA A 24 28.56 -20.32 -18.59
CA ALA A 24 29.96 -19.97 -18.82
C ALA A 24 30.18 -19.17 -20.12
N ASN A 25 31.06 -18.15 -20.07
CA ASN A 25 32.16 -17.84 -21.02
C ASN A 25 32.58 -16.36 -20.90
N ASN A 26 33.77 -16.11 -20.36
CA ASN A 26 34.43 -14.80 -20.41
C ASN A 26 35.65 -14.89 -21.33
N PRO A 27 35.73 -14.04 -22.36
CA PRO A 27 37.01 -13.54 -22.83
C PRO A 27 37.13 -12.01 -22.69
N ALA A 28 38.25 -11.61 -22.09
CA ALA A 28 39.02 -10.36 -22.20
C ALA A 28 38.36 -8.96 -22.03
N PRO A 29 39.02 -8.02 -21.31
CA PRO A 29 38.58 -6.63 -21.17
C PRO A 29 39.01 -5.75 -22.35
N PRO A 30 38.22 -4.73 -22.76
CA PRO A 30 38.66 -3.73 -23.75
C PRO A 30 39.54 -2.60 -23.14
N PRO A 31 40.44 -1.98 -23.95
CA PRO A 31 41.56 -1.12 -23.53
C PRO A 31 41.21 0.38 -23.30
N PRO A 32 42.14 1.20 -22.76
CA PRO A 32 41.87 2.57 -22.30
C PRO A 32 42.05 3.63 -23.42
N LYS A 33 41.40 4.79 -23.27
CA LYS A 33 41.71 6.02 -24.04
C LYS A 33 42.08 7.18 -23.11
N PRO A 34 43.20 7.91 -23.37
CA PRO A 34 43.71 8.95 -22.48
C PRO A 34 43.51 10.40 -22.98
N ALA A 35 43.68 11.31 -21.99
CA ALA A 35 44.22 12.68 -22.04
C ALA A 35 43.36 13.88 -22.49
N LYS A 36 43.19 14.84 -21.55
CA LYS A 36 43.62 16.25 -21.71
C LYS A 36 43.63 17.00 -20.36
N GLN A 37 44.81 17.44 -19.92
CA GLN A 37 45.04 18.49 -18.91
C GLN A 37 45.24 19.85 -19.63
N PRO A 38 45.73 20.94 -18.98
CA PRO A 38 45.10 21.85 -18.00
C PRO A 38 45.12 23.32 -18.52
N LYS A 39 44.47 24.29 -17.86
CA LYS A 39 44.82 25.74 -18.00
C LYS A 39 44.33 26.57 -16.82
N ALA A 40 45.23 27.38 -16.27
CA ALA A 40 45.05 28.27 -15.13
C ALA A 40 44.65 29.70 -15.53
N LYS A 41 43.91 30.42 -14.66
CA LYS A 41 44.14 31.82 -14.18
C LYS A 41 42.88 32.40 -13.49
N ALA A 42 43.09 33.05 -12.34
CA ALA A 42 42.11 33.90 -11.60
C ALA A 42 41.91 35.27 -12.31
N PRO A 43 40.86 36.12 -12.05
CA PRO A 43 40.49 36.67 -10.73
C PRO A 43 38.95 36.80 -10.46
N LYS A 44 38.59 37.20 -9.23
CA LYS A 44 37.21 37.40 -8.69
C LYS A 44 36.55 38.70 -9.20
N PRO A 45 35.20 38.79 -9.19
CA PRO A 45 34.54 39.89 -8.48
C PRO A 45 33.38 39.43 -7.56
N VAL A 46 32.95 40.35 -6.71
CA VAL A 46 32.21 40.21 -5.44
C VAL A 46 30.68 40.35 -5.65
N LYS A 47 29.88 39.86 -4.66
CA LYS A 47 28.40 39.88 -4.47
C LYS A 47 27.72 38.60 -4.99
N GLU A 48 26.93 37.84 -4.22
CA GLU A 48 25.91 38.24 -3.25
C GLU A 48 25.65 37.07 -2.27
N SER A 49 25.54 37.38 -0.98
CA SER A 49 25.34 36.44 0.11
C SER A 49 23.94 35.81 0.05
N LYS A 50 23.84 34.61 -0.52
CA LYS A 50 22.67 33.73 -0.38
C LYS A 50 22.67 33.12 1.03
N PRO A 51 21.55 33.14 1.79
CA PRO A 51 21.52 32.56 3.13
C PRO A 51 21.87 31.08 3.05
N LYS A 52 22.84 30.68 3.87
CA LYS A 52 23.27 29.30 4.05
C LYS A 52 22.08 28.53 4.65
N GLN A 53 21.30 27.87 3.79
CA GLN A 53 20.24 26.99 4.23
C GLN A 53 20.90 25.86 5.01
N GLU A 54 20.66 25.82 6.32
CA GLU A 54 21.13 24.74 7.18
C GLU A 54 20.65 23.40 6.59
N PRO A 55 21.50 22.35 6.59
CA PRO A 55 21.08 21.02 6.18
C PRO A 55 19.83 20.64 6.98
N PRO A 56 18.77 20.09 6.34
CA PRO A 56 17.55 19.77 7.06
C PRO A 56 17.89 18.84 8.22
N LYS A 57 17.51 19.25 9.44
CA LYS A 57 17.63 18.41 10.64
C LYS A 57 17.09 17.01 10.31
N PRO A 58 17.83 15.93 10.64
CA PRO A 58 17.33 14.59 10.41
C PRO A 58 16.02 14.42 11.19
N LEU A 59 14.94 14.12 10.47
CA LEU A 59 13.62 13.89 11.07
C LEU A 59 13.73 12.84 12.18
N SER A 60 13.09 13.11 13.32
CA SER A 60 12.88 12.15 14.39
C SER A 60 12.24 10.87 13.84
N ARG A 61 12.45 9.74 14.52
CA ARG A 61 11.81 8.46 14.18
C ARG A 61 10.29 8.63 14.09
N GLU A 62 9.69 9.39 14.99
CA GLU A 62 8.24 9.67 15.03
C GLU A 62 7.78 10.49 13.83
N GLU A 63 8.44 11.60 13.54
CA GLU A 63 8.15 12.45 12.37
C GLU A 63 8.29 11.66 11.06
N ARG A 64 9.31 10.79 10.97
CA ARG A 64 9.50 9.90 9.81
C ARG A 64 8.35 8.90 9.68
N MET A 65 7.87 8.33 10.80
CA MET A 65 6.73 7.42 10.81
C MET A 65 5.44 8.14 10.42
N ALA A 66 5.15 9.31 11.01
CA ALA A 66 3.98 10.13 10.69
C ALA A 66 3.96 10.55 9.21
N ARG A 67 5.10 11.03 8.68
CA ARG A 67 5.23 11.38 7.26
C ARG A 67 4.98 10.17 6.35
N ASN A 68 5.49 9.00 6.71
CA ASN A 68 5.27 7.78 5.92
C ASN A 68 3.80 7.32 5.96
N ARG A 69 3.13 7.44 7.11
CA ARG A 69 1.69 7.19 7.27
C ARG A 69 0.88 8.14 6.37
N ALA A 70 1.14 9.45 6.44
CA ALA A 70 0.48 10.45 5.59
C ALA A 70 0.70 10.17 4.10
N LYS A 71 1.92 9.82 3.68
CA LYS A 71 2.21 9.42 2.29
C LYS A 71 1.44 8.17 1.87
N LYS A 72 1.30 7.18 2.76
CA LYS A 72 0.53 5.96 2.49
C LYS A 72 -0.96 6.29 2.32
N LEU A 73 -1.51 7.13 3.19
CA LEU A 73 -2.90 7.57 3.10
C LEU A 73 -3.18 8.32 1.79
N ARG A 74 -2.33 9.30 1.44
CA ARG A 74 -2.44 10.04 0.17
C ARG A 74 -2.42 9.12 -1.05
N ARG A 75 -1.49 8.17 -1.10
CA ARG A 75 -1.42 7.16 -2.17
C ARG A 75 -2.67 6.29 -2.22
N GLY A 76 -3.23 5.92 -1.06
CA GLY A 76 -4.49 5.19 -0.98
C GLY A 76 -5.66 5.99 -1.53
N GLN A 77 -5.79 7.26 -1.14
CA GLN A 77 -6.83 8.17 -1.63
C GLN A 77 -6.74 8.39 -3.14
N GLU A 78 -5.55 8.66 -3.67
CA GLU A 78 -5.32 8.78 -5.12
C GLU A 78 -5.72 7.50 -5.87
N ALA A 79 -5.40 6.33 -5.29
CA ALA A 79 -5.72 5.04 -5.87
C ALA A 79 -7.24 4.77 -5.88
N ILE A 80 -7.95 5.14 -4.80
CA ILE A 80 -9.41 5.06 -4.73
C ILE A 80 -10.04 6.06 -5.72
N ALA A 81 -9.54 7.28 -5.80
CA ALA A 81 -10.04 8.28 -6.75
C ALA A 81 -9.91 7.80 -8.20
N GLY A 82 -8.81 7.15 -8.56
CA GLY A 82 -8.66 6.51 -9.86
C GLY A 82 -9.68 5.38 -10.09
N LEU A 83 -10.01 4.61 -9.06
CA LEU A 83 -11.03 3.57 -9.13
C LEU A 83 -12.43 4.16 -9.34
N VAL A 84 -12.77 5.24 -8.64
CA VAL A 84 -14.03 5.99 -8.77
C VAL A 84 -14.16 6.59 -10.18
N ALA A 85 -13.07 7.09 -10.77
CA ALA A 85 -13.09 7.62 -12.13
C ALA A 85 -13.47 6.58 -13.19
N HIS A 86 -13.14 5.30 -12.96
CA HIS A 86 -13.47 4.22 -13.89
C HIS A 86 -14.83 3.56 -13.60
N TRP A 87 -15.23 3.48 -12.33
CA TRP A 87 -16.49 2.86 -11.89
C TRP A 87 -17.25 3.75 -10.88
N PRO A 88 -17.77 4.91 -11.32
CA PRO A 88 -18.40 5.88 -10.43
C PRO A 88 -19.73 5.37 -9.82
N GLN A 89 -20.38 4.40 -10.45
CA GLN A 89 -21.63 3.82 -9.94
C GLN A 89 -21.41 2.88 -8.75
N LEU A 90 -20.25 2.23 -8.67
CA LEU A 90 -19.96 1.25 -7.63
C LEU A 90 -19.14 1.86 -6.48
N PHE A 91 -18.17 2.70 -6.81
CA PHE A 91 -17.29 3.32 -5.83
C PHE A 91 -17.66 4.78 -5.64
N SER A 92 -17.83 5.17 -4.38
CA SER A 92 -18.01 6.56 -3.97
C SER A 92 -17.14 6.84 -2.75
N LEU A 93 -16.56 8.04 -2.70
CA LEU A 93 -15.75 8.49 -1.57
C LEU A 93 -16.60 8.91 -0.37
N GLU A 94 -17.80 9.44 -0.63
CA GLU A 94 -18.69 9.94 0.41
C GLU A 94 -19.65 8.87 0.93
N GLN A 95 -20.19 8.04 0.04
CA GLN A 95 -21.19 7.03 0.36
C GLN A 95 -20.81 5.67 -0.22
N PRO A 96 -19.90 4.93 0.45
CA PRO A 96 -19.35 3.72 -0.09
C PRO A 96 -20.36 2.57 -0.08
N ASN A 97 -20.66 2.02 -1.27
CA ASN A 97 -21.57 0.89 -1.40
C ASN A 97 -20.92 -0.43 -0.94
N PRO A 98 -21.66 -1.33 -0.24
CA PRO A 98 -21.16 -2.64 0.11
C PRO A 98 -20.86 -3.47 -1.13
N LEU A 99 -19.61 -3.90 -1.29
CA LEU A 99 -19.16 -4.56 -2.51
C LEU A 99 -19.51 -6.06 -2.52
N LYS A 100 -19.77 -6.62 -3.70
CA LYS A 100 -19.88 -8.07 -3.91
C LYS A 100 -18.61 -8.81 -3.45
N ILE A 101 -18.80 -10.01 -2.88
CA ILE A 101 -17.67 -10.89 -2.52
C ILE A 101 -16.98 -11.34 -3.81
N GLY A 102 -15.65 -11.13 -3.89
CA GLY A 102 -14.88 -11.48 -5.08
C GLY A 102 -14.97 -10.46 -6.23
N ILE A 103 -15.51 -9.26 -5.99
CA ILE A 103 -15.58 -8.16 -6.98
C ILE A 103 -14.23 -7.86 -7.63
N ALA A 104 -13.12 -8.11 -6.93
CA ALA A 104 -11.76 -7.95 -7.46
C ALA A 104 -11.55 -8.72 -8.77
N ALA A 105 -12.06 -9.95 -8.86
CA ALA A 105 -11.91 -10.78 -10.07
C ALA A 105 -12.69 -10.19 -11.24
N ASP A 106 -13.89 -9.66 -10.97
CA ASP A 106 -14.74 -9.02 -11.99
C ASP A 106 -14.08 -7.71 -12.47
N ILE A 107 -13.52 -6.90 -11.55
CA ILE A 107 -12.73 -5.70 -11.87
C ILE A 107 -11.54 -6.05 -12.77
N TYR A 108 -10.80 -7.11 -12.46
CA TYR A 108 -9.64 -7.51 -13.27
C TYR A 108 -10.04 -7.94 -14.69
N LYS A 109 -11.20 -8.58 -14.86
CA LYS A 109 -11.73 -8.92 -16.19
C LYS A 109 -12.10 -7.65 -16.96
N ASP A 110 -12.77 -6.70 -16.31
CA ASP A 110 -13.20 -5.45 -16.93
C ASP A 110 -12.01 -4.55 -17.31
N ILE A 111 -10.98 -4.46 -16.45
CA ILE A 111 -9.70 -3.81 -16.77
C ILE A 111 -9.08 -4.39 -18.03
N LYS A 112 -9.05 -5.73 -18.16
CA LYS A 112 -8.49 -6.41 -19.32
C LYS A 112 -9.34 -6.17 -20.58
N ALA A 113 -10.66 -6.15 -20.44
CA ALA A 113 -11.58 -5.91 -21.54
C ALA A 113 -11.49 -4.47 -22.07
N ARG A 114 -11.44 -3.48 -21.17
CA ARG A 114 -11.34 -2.05 -21.50
C ARG A 114 -9.91 -1.56 -21.77
N LYS A 115 -8.91 -2.44 -21.59
CA LYS A 115 -7.47 -2.12 -21.70
C LYS A 115 -7.09 -0.87 -20.89
N LEU A 116 -7.56 -0.79 -19.64
CA LEU A 116 -7.24 0.35 -18.77
C LEU A 116 -5.76 0.35 -18.38
N GLU A 117 -5.20 1.53 -18.16
CA GLU A 117 -3.84 1.77 -17.62
C GLU A 117 -3.69 1.39 -16.13
N LEU A 118 -4.56 0.50 -15.63
CA LEU A 118 -4.61 0.06 -14.25
C LEU A 118 -4.07 -1.37 -14.12
N THR A 119 -2.93 -1.53 -13.47
CA THR A 119 -2.37 -2.86 -13.20
C THR A 119 -3.23 -3.62 -12.18
N ARG A 120 -3.36 -4.95 -12.32
CA ARG A 120 -4.04 -5.83 -11.34
C ARG A 120 -3.60 -5.58 -9.90
N ALA A 121 -2.30 -5.38 -9.68
CA ALA A 121 -1.74 -5.10 -8.36
C ALA A 121 -2.24 -3.75 -7.80
N LYS A 122 -2.31 -2.70 -8.64
CA LYS A 122 -2.85 -1.40 -8.26
C LYS A 122 -4.33 -1.48 -7.94
N ALA A 123 -5.11 -2.18 -8.76
CA ALA A 123 -6.55 -2.39 -8.51
C ALA A 123 -6.80 -3.14 -7.19
N GLY A 124 -6.04 -4.21 -6.92
CA GLY A 124 -6.13 -4.94 -5.65
C GLY A 124 -5.74 -4.10 -4.44
N ALA A 125 -4.66 -3.32 -4.55
CA ALA A 125 -4.25 -2.40 -3.48
C ALA A 125 -5.30 -1.32 -3.23
N SER A 126 -5.86 -0.72 -4.29
CA SER A 126 -6.92 0.30 -4.22
C SER A 126 -8.14 -0.26 -3.51
N LEU A 127 -8.56 -1.48 -3.87
CA LEU A 127 -9.69 -2.16 -3.24
C LEU A 127 -9.43 -2.43 -1.76
N MET A 128 -8.23 -2.91 -1.41
CA MET A 128 -7.84 -3.14 -0.02
C MET A 128 -7.93 -1.85 0.79
N PHE A 129 -7.39 -0.73 0.28
CA PHE A 129 -7.51 0.57 0.95
C PHE A 129 -8.97 1.01 1.09
N TYR A 130 -9.78 0.87 0.04
CA TYR A 130 -11.20 1.23 0.07
C TYR A 130 -11.95 0.48 1.17
N THR A 131 -11.76 -0.84 1.27
CA THR A 131 -12.43 -1.68 2.28
C THR A 131 -11.95 -1.46 3.72
N GLN A 132 -10.81 -0.78 3.89
CA GLN A 132 -10.26 -0.42 5.21
C GLN A 132 -10.66 0.99 5.65
N THR A 133 -11.35 1.76 4.80
CA THR A 133 -11.82 3.09 5.19
C THR A 133 -12.92 2.96 6.26
N PRO A 134 -12.93 3.85 7.28
CA PRO A 134 -13.93 3.79 8.35
C PRO A 134 -15.35 3.92 7.78
N VAL A 135 -15.55 4.79 6.80
CA VAL A 135 -16.84 4.99 6.12
C VAL A 135 -17.34 3.70 5.47
N TYR A 136 -16.47 2.90 4.86
CA TYR A 136 -16.85 1.59 4.30
C TYR A 136 -17.23 0.58 5.39
N LEU A 137 -16.50 0.55 6.50
CA LEU A 137 -16.82 -0.36 7.60
C LEU A 137 -18.18 -0.02 8.20
N GLU A 138 -18.52 1.27 8.33
CA GLU A 138 -19.82 1.73 8.79
C GLU A 138 -20.95 1.27 7.86
N THR A 139 -20.79 1.37 6.53
CA THR A 139 -21.83 0.87 5.60
C THR A 139 -22.01 -0.64 5.68
N VAL A 140 -20.92 -1.39 5.90
CA VAL A 140 -21.03 -2.83 6.17
C VAL A 140 -21.73 -3.14 7.49
N CYS A 141 -21.51 -2.32 8.54
CA CYS A 141 -22.20 -2.45 9.83
C CYS A 141 -23.71 -2.23 9.71
N VAL A 142 -24.14 -1.22 8.95
CA VAL A 142 -25.56 -1.00 8.63
C VAL A 142 -26.14 -2.25 7.96
N GLY A 143 -25.41 -2.81 7.00
CA GLY A 143 -25.78 -4.03 6.30
C GLY A 143 -26.39 -3.76 4.94
N GLY A 144 -27.35 -4.60 4.55
CA GLY A 144 -28.06 -4.48 3.28
C GLY A 144 -27.53 -5.40 2.19
N SER A 145 -27.89 -5.05 0.95
CA SER A 145 -27.50 -5.77 -0.26
C SER A 145 -26.11 -5.34 -0.70
N ARG A 146 -25.34 -6.30 -1.23
CA ARG A 146 -24.06 -6.04 -1.88
C ARG A 146 -24.30 -5.67 -3.33
N PHE A 147 -23.44 -4.85 -3.91
CA PHE A 147 -23.55 -4.43 -5.30
C PHE A 147 -22.40 -4.99 -6.14
N ASP A 148 -22.73 -5.39 -7.37
CA ASP A 148 -21.76 -5.78 -8.39
C ASP A 148 -21.34 -4.61 -9.29
N LEU A 149 -20.49 -4.87 -10.29
CA LEU A 149 -20.02 -3.85 -11.23
C LEU A 149 -21.14 -3.19 -12.05
N SER A 150 -22.27 -3.87 -12.22
CA SER A 150 -23.46 -3.37 -12.91
C SER A 150 -24.46 -2.68 -11.98
N GLY A 151 -24.14 -2.55 -10.69
CA GLY A 151 -25.04 -1.98 -9.68
C GLY A 151 -26.19 -2.92 -9.32
N GLN A 152 -26.10 -4.21 -9.64
CA GLN A 152 -27.13 -5.18 -9.29
C GLN A 152 -26.88 -5.74 -7.87
N PRO A 153 -27.95 -5.96 -7.09
CA PRO A 153 -27.84 -6.55 -5.77
C PRO A 153 -27.37 -8.02 -5.87
N CYS A 154 -26.19 -8.31 -5.35
CA CYS A 154 -25.54 -9.62 -5.38
C CYS A 154 -25.29 -10.16 -3.97
N GLY A 155 -26.38 -10.57 -3.32
CA GLY A 155 -26.38 -11.17 -1.99
C GLY A 155 -26.41 -10.16 -0.85
N ALA A 156 -26.62 -10.67 0.37
CA ALA A 156 -26.73 -9.86 1.58
C ALA A 156 -25.45 -9.91 2.43
N ILE A 157 -25.25 -8.89 3.26
CA ILE A 157 -24.20 -8.90 4.29
C ILE A 157 -24.65 -9.78 5.45
N THR A 158 -23.84 -10.77 5.83
CA THR A 158 -24.13 -11.66 6.96
C THR A 158 -23.77 -11.00 8.30
N GLU A 159 -24.42 -11.39 9.38
CA GLU A 159 -24.14 -10.87 10.74
C GLU A 159 -22.67 -11.03 11.14
N LYS A 160 -22.03 -12.14 10.76
CA LYS A 160 -20.60 -12.35 10.98
C LYS A 160 -19.72 -11.27 10.34
N GLN A 161 -20.11 -10.80 9.16
CA GLN A 161 -19.39 -9.74 8.46
C GLN A 161 -19.64 -8.38 9.11
N LYS A 162 -20.86 -8.13 9.61
CA LYS A 162 -21.16 -6.93 10.40
C LYS A 162 -20.33 -6.89 11.68
N ALA A 163 -20.29 -7.98 12.44
CA ALA A 163 -19.50 -8.09 13.66
C ALA A 163 -18.01 -7.85 13.42
N TYR A 164 -17.46 -8.42 12.33
CA TYR A 164 -16.08 -8.16 11.94
C TYR A 164 -15.85 -6.68 11.58
N ALA A 165 -16.76 -6.05 10.85
CA ALA A 165 -16.64 -4.64 10.49
C ALA A 165 -16.69 -3.73 11.73
N GLN A 166 -17.52 -4.05 12.72
CA GLN A 166 -17.59 -3.35 14.01
C GLN A 166 -16.26 -3.44 14.76
N GLU A 167 -15.67 -4.64 14.87
CA GLU A 167 -14.37 -4.84 15.51
C GLU A 167 -13.25 -4.03 14.83
N GLN A 168 -13.26 -3.96 13.49
CA GLN A 168 -12.27 -3.15 12.76
C GLN A 168 -12.47 -1.65 13.00
N LEU A 169 -13.72 -1.19 13.10
CA LEU A 169 -14.03 0.21 13.36
C LEU A 169 -13.57 0.61 14.77
N GLU A 170 -13.75 -0.25 15.76
CA GLU A 170 -13.25 -0.04 17.12
C GLU A 170 -11.73 0.06 17.16
N LYS A 171 -11.02 -0.85 16.47
CA LYS A 171 -9.56 -0.77 16.33
C LYS A 171 -9.11 0.54 15.70
N TRP A 172 -9.80 0.98 14.65
CA TRP A 172 -9.48 2.25 13.98
C TRP A 172 -9.67 3.45 14.92
N ARG A 173 -10.72 3.45 15.76
CA ARG A 173 -10.95 4.49 16.77
C ARG A 173 -9.85 4.52 17.82
N VAL A 174 -9.47 3.36 18.37
CA VAL A 174 -8.37 3.27 19.35
C VAL A 174 -7.04 3.73 18.75
N GLU A 175 -6.75 3.36 17.50
CA GLU A 175 -5.56 3.84 16.79
C GLU A 175 -5.60 5.36 16.58
N ALA A 176 -6.76 5.92 16.23
CA ALA A 176 -6.93 7.36 16.07
C ALA A 176 -6.71 8.11 17.39
N ASP A 177 -7.32 7.66 18.49
CA ASP A 177 -7.16 8.25 19.82
C ASP A 177 -5.71 8.16 20.32
N ALA A 178 -5.05 7.02 20.10
CA ALA A 178 -3.63 6.87 20.44
C ALA A 178 -2.74 7.84 19.65
N THR A 179 -3.04 8.07 18.36
CA THR A 179 -2.31 9.07 17.57
C THR A 179 -2.61 10.51 17.97
N ALA A 180 -3.83 10.82 18.43
CA ALA A 180 -4.20 12.14 18.92
C ALA A 180 -3.52 12.44 20.27
N SER A 181 -3.44 11.46 21.17
CA SER A 181 -2.80 11.60 22.48
C SER A 181 -1.27 11.70 22.39
N GLN A 182 -0.62 10.99 21.45
CA GLN A 182 0.84 11.06 21.25
C GLN A 182 1.33 12.34 20.54
N GLY A 183 0.43 13.15 19.99
CA GLY A 183 0.76 14.43 19.34
C GLY A 183 0.66 15.65 20.24
N ALA A 184 0.20 15.48 21.48
CA ALA A 184 -0.01 16.56 22.45
C ALA A 184 0.84 16.31 23.70
N GLU A 185 2.13 16.66 23.64
CA GLU A 185 2.90 16.92 24.86
C GLU A 185 3.26 18.41 24.94
N PRO A 186 3.15 19.02 26.14
CA PRO A 186 3.08 20.45 26.34
C PRO A 186 4.46 21.10 26.35
N THR A 187 4.57 22.26 25.72
CA THR A 187 5.74 23.13 25.85
C THR A 187 5.66 23.83 27.21
N PRO A 188 6.67 23.71 28.10
CA PRO A 188 6.79 24.61 29.25
C PRO A 188 7.18 26.02 28.81
#